data_AF-A0A535TQC7-F1
#
_entry.id   AF-A0A535TQC7-F1
#
_cell.length_a   1.000
_cell.length_b   1.000
_cell.length_c   1.000
_cell.angle_alpha   90.00
_cell.angle_beta   90.00
_cell.angle_gamma   90.00
#
_symmetry.space_group_name_H-M   'P 1'
#
loop_
_entity.id
_entity.type
_entity.pdbx_description
1 polymer ?
#
loop_
_entity_poly.entity_id
_entity_poly.type
_entity_poly.pdbx_seq_one_letter_code
_entity_poly.pdbx_strand_id
1 'polypeptide(L)' 'MGTWQTFDTTADRGPIVDEALSAGITLFDSSPMYGRAEDTLARALDGRRDEAIIATKIWTSSPAEGRQQAEHALRLFGRV' A
#
# COMPACT_ATOMS: atom_id res chain seq x y z
N MET A 1 -3.33 7.25 6.71
CA MET A 1 -1.88 7.54 6.64
C MET A 1 -1.44 7.51 5.18
N GLY A 2 -0.72 8.52 4.71
CA GLY A 2 -0.12 8.50 3.36
C GLY A 2 1.29 7.90 3.38
N THR A 3 1.68 7.23 2.29
CA THR A 3 2.93 6.47 2.20
C THR A 3 4.01 7.09 1.29
N TRP A 4 3.70 8.22 0.63
CA TRP A 4 4.63 8.89 -0.28
C TRP A 4 5.94 9.27 0.44
N GLN A 5 7.08 8.90 -0.15
CA GLN A 5 8.45 9.01 0.38
C GLN A 5 8.73 8.21 1.66
N THR A 6 7.75 8.04 2.56
CA THR A 6 7.94 7.34 3.83
C THR A 6 8.07 5.83 3.65
N PHE A 7 7.41 5.24 2.66
CA PHE A 7 7.44 3.79 2.37
C PHE A 7 8.16 3.44 1.07
N ASP A 8 8.71 4.42 0.34
CA ASP A 8 9.58 4.16 -0.82
C ASP A 8 10.98 3.69 -0.35
N THR A 9 11.06 2.46 0.15
CA THR A 9 12.26 1.91 0.80
C THR A 9 12.26 0.38 0.80
N THR A 10 13.40 -0.25 1.08
CA THR A 10 13.47 -1.68 1.45
C THR A 10 13.26 -1.91 2.95
N ALA A 11 13.40 -0.87 3.76
CA ALA A 11 13.39 -0.97 5.22
C ALA A 11 12.06 -1.53 5.73
N ASP A 12 12.12 -2.18 6.88
CA ASP A 12 10.92 -2.64 7.55
C ASP A 12 10.08 -1.45 8.03
N ARG A 13 8.79 -1.47 7.68
CA ARG A 13 7.79 -0.46 8.05
C ARG A 13 6.68 -1.02 8.93
N GLY A 14 6.77 -2.29 9.34
CA GLY A 14 5.88 -2.91 10.32
C GLY A 14 5.67 -2.03 11.56
N PRO A 15 6.73 -1.52 12.23
CA PRO A 15 6.57 -0.69 13.42
C PRO A 15 5.76 0.60 13.21
N ILE A 16 5.79 1.19 12.01
CA ILE A 16 4.99 2.39 11.70
C ILE A 16 3.53 2.01 11.46
N VAL A 17 3.28 0.86 10.82
CA VAL A 17 1.92 0.32 10.63
C VAL A 17 1.32 -0.09 11.98
N ASP A 18 2.10 -0.72 12.86
CA ASP A 18 1.69 -1.10 14.21
C ASP A 18 1.25 0.09 15.04
N GLU A 19 2.05 1.16 15.04
CA GLU A 19 1.72 2.38 15.76
C GLU A 19 0.47 3.05 15.19
N ALA A 20 0.33 3.09 13.87
CA ALA A 20 -0.84 3.65 13.22
C ALA A 20 -2.13 2.89 13.56
N LEU A 21 -2.09 1.56 13.51
CA LEU A 21 -3.24 0.73 13.86
C LEU A 21 -3.57 0.84 15.36
N SER A 22 -2.56 0.89 16.22
CA SER A 22 -2.72 1.12 17.67
C SER A 22 -3.34 2.50 17.97
N ALA A 23 -3.05 3.51 17.15
CA ALA A 23 -3.67 4.83 17.20
C ALA A 23 -5.06 4.91 16.53
N GLY A 24 -5.60 3.79 16.03
CA GLY A 24 -6.91 3.71 15.36
C GLY A 24 -6.92 4.17 13.90
N ILE A 25 -5.75 4.36 13.28
CA ILE A 25 -5.63 4.72 11.86
C ILE A 25 -5.67 3.44 11.03
N THR A 26 -6.82 3.17 10.42
CA THR A 26 -7.02 1.96 9.59
C THR A 26 -6.98 2.23 8.09
N LEU A 27 -7.02 3.50 7.64
CA LEU A 27 -6.93 3.85 6.22
C LEU A 27 -5.48 4.18 5.82
N PHE A 28 -4.94 3.47 4.83
CA PHE A 28 -3.61 3.69 4.25
C PHE A 28 -3.74 4.08 2.77
N ASP A 29 -3.11 5.20 2.39
CA ASP A 29 -3.10 5.72 1.01
C ASP A 29 -1.74 5.46 0.35
N SER A 30 -1.76 4.85 -0.83
CA SER A 30 -0.59 4.56 -1.66
C SER A 30 -0.85 4.92 -3.14
N SER A 31 0.14 4.69 -4.00
CA SER A 31 0.04 4.92 -5.45
C SER A 31 1.17 4.20 -6.18
N PRO A 32 0.96 3.73 -7.43
CA PRO A 32 2.04 3.24 -8.29
C PRO A 32 3.15 4.28 -8.53
N MET A 33 2.83 5.57 -8.39
CA MET A 33 3.82 6.64 -8.55
C MET A 33 4.71 6.83 -7.31
N TYR A 34 4.41 6.20 -6.17
CA TYR A 34 5.15 6.39 -4.91
C TYR A 34 6.36 5.46 -4.79
N GLY A 35 6.94 5.05 -5.93
CA GLY A 35 8.05 4.11 -5.97
C GLY A 35 7.65 2.78 -5.35
N ARG A 36 8.38 2.34 -4.33
CA ARG A 36 8.21 1.03 -3.69
C ARG A 36 7.17 1.00 -2.58
N ALA A 37 6.44 2.09 -2.38
CA ALA A 37 5.52 2.24 -1.27
C ALA A 37 4.42 1.16 -1.23
N GLU A 38 3.90 0.71 -2.38
CA GLU A 38 2.89 -0.36 -2.43
C GLU A 38 3.45 -1.70 -1.91
N ASP A 39 4.62 -2.12 -2.39
CA ASP A 39 5.27 -3.35 -1.94
C ASP A 39 5.64 -3.29 -0.45
N THR A 40 6.17 -2.15 0.00
CA THR A 40 6.56 -1.95 1.40
C THR A 40 5.35 -1.97 2.33
N LEU A 41 4.26 -1.31 1.93
CA LEU A 41 3.01 -1.31 2.69
C LEU A 41 2.39 -2.72 2.72
N ALA A 42 2.38 -3.42 1.59
CA ALA A 42 1.88 -4.80 1.51
C ALA A 42 2.64 -5.72 2.48
N ARG A 43 3.98 -5.66 2.49
CA ARG A 43 4.80 -6.43 3.43
C ARG A 43 4.54 -6.06 4.90
N ALA A 44 4.33 -4.78 5.18
CA ALA A 44 4.08 -4.31 6.55
C ALA A 44 2.66 -4.68 7.07
N LEU A 45 1.72 -4.97 6.16
CA LEU A 45 0.36 -5.40 6.48
C LEU A 45 0.15 -6.91 6.36
N ASP A 46 1.18 -7.70 6.05
CA ASP A 46 1.05 -9.15 5.82
C ASP A 46 0.40 -9.88 7.02
N GLY A 47 -0.70 -10.58 6.75
CA GLY A 47 -1.51 -11.28 7.75
C GLY A 47 -2.54 -10.41 8.46
N ARG A 48 -2.77 -9.16 8.03
CA ARG A 48 -3.59 -8.15 8.72
C ARG A 48 -4.64 -7.51 7.82
N ARG A 49 -5.10 -8.21 6.78
CA ARG A 49 -6.08 -7.68 5.81
C ARG A 49 -7.25 -6.98 6.45
N ASP A 50 -7.83 -7.64 7.45
CA ASP A 50 -9.10 -7.22 8.05
C ASP A 50 -8.95 -5.98 8.95
N GLU A 51 -7.72 -5.58 9.27
CA GLU A 51 -7.42 -4.42 10.11
C GLU A 51 -7.26 -3.12 9.29
N ALA A 52 -7.15 -3.21 7.96
CA ALA A 52 -6.78 -2.07 7.12
C ALA A 52 -7.72 -1.86 5.91
N ILE A 53 -7.97 -0.60 5.61
CA ILE A 53 -8.51 -0.13 4.33
C ILE A 53 -7.35 0.45 3.53
N ILE A 54 -7.17 -0.03 2.31
CA ILE A 54 -6.07 0.42 1.43
C ILE A 54 -6.67 1.16 0.25
N ALA A 55 -6.28 2.42 0.10
CA ALA A 55 -6.57 3.24 -1.07
C ALA A 55 -5.31 3.32 -1.93
N THR A 56 -5.35 2.76 -3.14
CA THR A 56 -4.33 3.00 -4.16
C THR A 56 -4.96 3.57 -5.43
N LYS A 57 -4.13 3.92 -6.40
CA LYS A 57 -4.49 4.74 -7.55
C LYS A 57 -4.09 4.04 -8.84
N ILE A 58 -4.66 4.52 -9.93
CA ILE A 58 -4.15 4.26 -11.28
C ILE A 58 -3.44 5.53 -11.72
N TRP A 59 -2.13 5.43 -11.98
CA TRP A 59 -1.27 6.52 -12.40
C TRP A 59 -0.72 6.24 -13.80
N THR A 60 -1.59 6.39 -14.80
CA THR A 60 -1.24 6.29 -16.22
C THR A 60 -2.44 6.78 -17.05
N SER A 61 -2.17 7.33 -18.23
CA SER A 61 -3.21 7.64 -19.23
C SER A 61 -3.54 6.44 -20.12
N SER A 62 -2.74 5.37 -20.09
CA SER A 62 -2.94 4.16 -20.88
C SER A 62 -3.95 3.22 -20.21
N PRO A 63 -5.07 2.88 -20.87
CA PRO A 63 -6.03 1.92 -20.29
C PRO A 63 -5.44 0.51 -20.10
N ALA A 64 -4.43 0.12 -20.88
CA ALA A 64 -3.80 -1.18 -20.74
C ALA A 64 -2.90 -1.23 -19.50
N GLU A 65 -2.05 -0.22 -19.32
CA GLU A 65 -1.23 -0.09 -18.11
C GLU A 65 -2.10 0.11 -16.87
N GLY A 66 -3.22 0.83 -17.00
CA GLY A 66 -4.15 1.03 -15.90
C GLY A 66 -4.74 -0.29 -15.38
N ARG A 67 -5.08 -1.22 -16.29
CA ARG A 67 -5.47 -2.58 -15.89
C ARG A 67 -4.34 -3.33 -15.20
N GLN A 68 -3.12 -3.24 -15.71
CA GLN A 68 -1.95 -3.88 -15.09
C GLN A 68 -1.65 -3.35 -13.68
N GLN A 69 -1.78 -2.04 -13.46
CA GLN A 69 -1.65 -1.42 -12.14
C GLN A 69 -2.76 -1.88 -11.19
N ALA A 70 -4.02 -1.94 -11.66
CA ALA A 70 -5.13 -2.46 -10.87
C ALA A 70 -4.90 -3.94 -10.46
N GLU A 71 -4.48 -4.78 -11.39
CA GLU A 71 -4.15 -6.18 -11.12
C GLU A 71 -2.96 -6.32 -10.16
N HIS A 72 -1.93 -5.49 -10.28
CA HIS A 72 -0.80 -5.46 -9.35
C HIS A 72 -1.26 -5.11 -7.93
N ALA A 73 -2.04 -4.05 -7.78
CA ALA A 73 -2.61 -3.66 -6.50
C ALA A 73 -3.48 -4.76 -5.89
N LEU A 74 -4.32 -5.43 -6.69
CA LEU A 74 -5.14 -6.56 -6.20
C LEU A 74 -4.28 -7.76 -5.80
N ARG A 75 -3.18 -8.05 -6.51
CA ARG A 75 -2.24 -9.13 -6.12
C ARG A 75 -1.50 -8.84 -4.82
N LEU A 76 -1.16 -7.58 -4.57
CA LEU A 76 -0.56 -7.14 -3.31
C LEU A 76 -1.62 -7.15 -2.20
N PHE A 77 -2.64 -6.32 -2.32
CA PHE A 77 -3.55 -5.98 -1.23
C PHE A 77 -4.77 -6.89 -1.10
N GLY A 78 -4.98 -7.82 -2.03
CA GLY A 78 -6.07 -8.80 -1.93
C GLY A 78 -5.83 -9.89 -0.88
N ARG A 79 -4.62 -9.99 -0.33
CA ARG A 79 -4.19 -11.11 0.54
C ARG A 79 -3.29 -10.71 1.71
N VAL A 80 -2.83 -9.46 1.78
CA VAL A 80 -2.05 -8.95 2.93
C VAL A 80 -2.96 -8.87 4.12
#